data_AF-A0A8B8FXK5-F1
#
_entry.id   AF-A0A8B8FXK5-F1
#
_cell.length_a   1.000
_cell.length_b   1.000
_cell.length_c   1.000
_cell.angle_alpha   90.00
_cell.angle_beta   90.00
_cell.angle_gamma   90.00
#
_symmetry.space_group_name_H-M   'P 1'
#
loop_
_entity.id
_entity.type
_entity.pdbx_description
1 polymer ?
#
loop_
_entity_poly.entity_id
_entity_poly.type
_entity_poly.pdbx_seq_one_letter_code
_entity_poly.pdbx_strand_id
1 'polypeptide(L)'
;MALRGHCDSGNIFKACSDDIQNNDGNFRAIIRYRAQGDSDMRSYLESSGTIKYTSSTSQNEIIDSCNKLLLNKIVSRINEAKCFTVLADETADVSGIEQVSLCVRYVELSTLELIFFNLFLLLT
;
A
#
# COMPACT_ATOMS: atom_id res chain seq x y z
N MET A 1 -10.35 -6.23 2.87
CA MET A 1 -9.54 -7.35 3.42
C MET A 1 -8.33 -6.72 4.10
N ALA A 2 -8.13 -6.95 5.41
CA ALA A 2 -7.13 -6.19 6.17
C ALA A 2 -5.69 -6.61 5.85
N LEU A 3 -4.80 -5.63 5.67
CA LEU A 3 -3.37 -5.89 5.43
C LEU A 3 -2.70 -6.53 6.65
N ARG A 4 -3.10 -6.10 7.85
CA ARG A 4 -2.61 -6.58 9.14
C ARG A 4 -3.59 -7.56 9.78
N GLY A 5 -3.04 -8.59 10.40
CA GLY A 5 -3.78 -9.52 11.24
C GLY A 5 -3.65 -9.17 12.71
N HIS A 6 -4.37 -9.90 13.56
CA HIS A 6 -4.25 -9.79 15.01
C HIS A 6 -2.84 -10.18 15.50
N CYS A 7 -2.17 -11.09 14.79
CA CYS A 7 -0.82 -11.56 15.10
C CYS A 7 0.14 -11.32 13.92
N ASP A 8 0.61 -10.09 13.71
CA ASP A 8 1.43 -9.73 12.52
C ASP A 8 2.96 -9.69 12.78
N SER A 9 3.41 -10.13 13.96
CA SER A 9 4.81 -10.02 14.43
C SER A 9 5.55 -11.37 14.52
N GLY A 10 6.88 -11.33 14.55
CA GLY A 10 7.73 -12.53 14.68
C GLY A 10 8.00 -13.27 13.37
N ASN A 11 8.56 -14.48 13.47
CA ASN A 11 8.96 -15.28 12.31
C ASN A 11 7.75 -15.56 11.40
N ILE A 12 7.92 -15.34 10.09
CA ILE A 12 6.86 -15.50 9.08
C ILE A 12 6.38 -16.95 8.93
N PHE A 13 7.28 -17.93 9.09
CA PHE A 13 6.97 -19.35 8.94
C PHE A 13 6.64 -20.05 10.26
N LYS A 14 6.90 -19.40 11.40
CA LYS A 14 6.42 -19.89 12.69
C LYS A 14 4.98 -19.41 12.84
N ALA A 15 4.02 -20.28 12.52
CA ALA A 15 2.64 -20.05 12.90
C ALA A 15 2.59 -19.83 14.42
N CYS A 16 1.86 -18.79 14.86
CA CYS A 16 1.43 -18.70 16.25
C CYS A 16 0.44 -19.84 16.48
N SER A 17 0.92 -21.04 16.82
CA SER A 17 0.14 -22.25 17.16
C SER A 17 -0.92 -22.71 16.12
N ASP A 18 -1.24 -23.99 16.11
CA ASP A 18 -2.22 -24.63 15.21
C ASP A 18 -3.69 -24.23 15.49
N ASP A 19 -3.93 -22.99 15.92
CA ASP A 19 -5.26 -22.47 16.17
C ASP A 19 -5.79 -21.75 14.93
N ILE A 20 -6.92 -22.25 14.42
CA ILE A 20 -7.74 -21.68 13.33
C ILE A 20 -8.14 -20.20 13.58
N GLN A 21 -7.83 -19.66 14.77
CA GLN A 21 -8.11 -18.31 15.25
C GLN A 21 -7.00 -17.28 14.94
N ASN A 22 -5.79 -17.68 14.53
CA ASN A 22 -4.66 -16.74 14.39
C ASN A 22 -4.52 -16.18 12.97
N ASN A 23 -5.34 -15.16 12.68
CA ASN A 23 -5.19 -14.32 11.49
C ASN A 23 -3.91 -13.45 11.62
N ASP A 24 -2.87 -13.78 10.85
CA ASP A 24 -1.62 -13.01 10.76
C ASP A 24 -1.61 -11.94 9.64
N GLY A 25 -2.71 -11.82 8.91
CA GLY A 25 -2.96 -10.75 7.95
C GLY A 25 -2.48 -11.06 6.54
N ASN A 26 -3.04 -10.31 5.58
CA ASN A 26 -2.80 -10.53 4.16
C ASN A 26 -1.33 -10.31 3.76
N PHE A 27 -0.61 -9.37 4.41
CA PHE A 27 0.80 -9.13 4.10
C PHE A 27 1.62 -10.41 4.28
N ARG A 28 1.49 -11.08 5.43
CA ARG A 28 2.25 -12.29 5.75
C ARG A 28 1.84 -13.46 4.86
N ALA A 29 0.54 -13.60 4.55
CA ALA A 29 0.06 -14.60 3.60
C ALA A 29 0.69 -14.43 2.20
N ILE A 30 0.76 -13.20 1.68
CA ILE A 30 1.36 -12.89 0.38
C ILE A 30 2.86 -13.19 0.39
N ILE A 31 3.57 -12.79 1.45
CA ILE A 31 5.01 -13.06 1.60
C ILE A 31 5.29 -14.57 1.66
N ARG A 32 4.49 -15.34 2.41
CA ARG A 32 4.57 -16.81 2.44
C ARG A 32 4.34 -17.41 1.06
N TYR A 33 3.31 -16.94 0.33
CA TYR A 33 3.03 -17.41 -1.02
C TYR A 33 4.19 -17.11 -1.99
N ARG A 34 4.74 -15.90 -1.94
CA ARG A 34 5.87 -15.52 -2.80
C ARG A 34 7.12 -16.37 -2.54
N ALA A 35 7.41 -16.66 -1.28
CA ALA A 35 8.54 -17.50 -0.89
C ALA A 35 8.41 -18.98 -1.35
N GLN A 36 7.22 -19.45 -1.75
CA GLN A 36 7.08 -20.78 -2.34
C GLN A 36 7.72 -20.87 -3.74
N GLY A 37 7.76 -19.76 -4.47
CA GLY A 37 8.35 -19.69 -5.82
C GLY A 37 9.75 -19.07 -5.87
N ASP A 38 10.33 -18.69 -4.72
CA ASP A 38 11.59 -17.97 -4.61
C ASP A 38 12.42 -18.53 -3.45
N SER A 39 13.38 -19.38 -3.77
CA SER A 39 14.22 -20.08 -2.79
C SER A 39 15.12 -19.14 -1.99
N ASP A 40 15.58 -18.06 -2.62
CA ASP A 40 16.46 -17.08 -1.98
C ASP A 40 15.68 -16.27 -0.97
N MET A 41 14.47 -15.82 -1.34
CA MET A 41 13.56 -15.15 -0.42
C MET A 41 13.18 -16.07 0.74
N ARG A 42 12.90 -17.34 0.48
CA ARG A 42 12.59 -18.32 1.55
C ARG A 42 13.75 -18.47 2.53
N SER A 43 14.95 -18.73 2.01
CA SER A 43 16.18 -18.86 2.82
C SER A 43 16.46 -17.60 3.63
N TYR A 44 16.30 -16.42 3.00
CA TYR A 44 16.43 -15.14 3.68
C TYR A 44 15.43 -15.01 4.83
N LEU A 45 14.16 -15.34 4.62
CA LEU A 45 13.12 -15.23 5.64
C LEU A 45 13.27 -16.25 6.78
N GLU A 46 13.77 -17.45 6.50
CA GLU A 46 14.03 -18.50 7.50
C GLU A 46 15.35 -18.28 8.28
N SER A 47 16.29 -17.48 7.74
CA SER A 47 17.59 -17.27 8.39
C SER A 47 17.49 -16.54 9.74
N SER A 48 18.48 -16.73 10.61
CA SER A 48 18.52 -16.15 11.97
C SER A 48 18.75 -14.63 12.03
N GLY A 49 18.95 -13.98 10.89
CA GLY A 49 19.17 -12.53 10.84
C GLY A 49 17.95 -11.73 11.32
N THR A 50 18.19 -10.76 12.20
CA THR A 50 17.15 -9.94 12.86
C THR A 50 16.45 -8.95 11.91
N ILE A 51 17.13 -8.52 10.85
CA ILE A 51 16.62 -7.50 9.93
C ILE A 51 15.92 -8.20 8.76
N LYS A 52 14.59 -8.26 8.80
CA LYS A 52 13.74 -8.83 7.73
C LYS A 52 12.85 -7.80 7.02
N TYR A 53 12.77 -6.57 7.53
CA TYR A 53 11.84 -5.50 7.10
C TYR A 53 10.35 -5.89 7.09
N THR A 54 10.00 -6.93 7.86
CA THR A 54 8.63 -7.47 7.92
C THR A 54 7.84 -6.96 9.12
N SER A 55 8.43 -6.10 9.95
CA SER A 55 7.72 -5.44 11.06
C SER A 55 6.71 -4.43 10.53
N SER A 56 5.71 -4.11 11.36
CA SER A 56 4.72 -3.09 11.03
C SER A 56 5.35 -1.73 10.75
N THR A 57 6.36 -1.35 11.54
CA THR A 57 7.15 -0.13 11.36
C THR A 57 7.84 -0.09 9.99
N SER A 58 8.61 -1.12 9.65
CA SER A 58 9.32 -1.15 8.35
C SER A 58 8.35 -1.14 7.17
N GLN A 59 7.23 -1.87 7.27
CA GLN A 59 6.19 -1.84 6.24
C GLN A 59 5.60 -0.43 6.06
N ASN A 60 5.27 0.25 7.16
CA ASN A 60 4.72 1.61 7.10
C ASN A 60 5.75 2.60 6.51
N GLU A 61 7.02 2.51 6.90
CA GLU A 61 8.09 3.36 6.34
C GLU A 61 8.28 3.16 4.83
N ILE A 62 8.20 1.91 4.36
CA ILE A 62 8.26 1.59 2.92
C ILE A 62 7.04 2.19 2.20
N ILE A 63 5.83 2.00 2.75
CA ILE A 63 4.59 2.54 2.18
C ILE A 63 4.67 4.06 2.10
N ASP A 64 5.10 4.74 3.16
CA ASP A 64 5.23 6.19 3.22
C ASP A 64 6.28 6.70 2.23
N SER A 65 7.40 5.99 2.09
CA SER A 65 8.45 6.34 1.14
C SER A 65 7.95 6.21 -0.30
N CYS A 66 7.25 5.12 -0.63
CA CYS A 66 6.63 4.93 -1.93
C CYS A 66 5.58 6.01 -2.21
N ASN A 67 4.74 6.34 -1.23
CA ASN A 67 3.73 7.39 -1.35
C ASN A 67 4.37 8.75 -1.65
N LYS A 68 5.42 9.14 -0.91
CA LYS A 68 6.18 10.38 -1.15
C LYS A 68 6.76 10.42 -2.57
N LEU A 69 7.41 9.36 -3.01
CA LEU A 69 8.01 9.29 -4.34
C LEU A 69 6.95 9.38 -5.45
N LEU A 70 5.84 8.66 -5.29
CA LEU A 70 4.74 8.67 -6.25
C LEU A 70 4.09 10.06 -6.34
N LEU A 71 3.75 10.66 -5.21
CA LEU A 71 3.16 11.99 -5.14
C LEU A 71 4.09 13.04 -5.75
N ASN A 72 5.39 13.02 -5.40
CA ASN A 72 6.36 13.95 -6.00
C ASN A 72 6.41 13.84 -7.52
N LYS A 73 6.38 12.61 -8.04
CA LYS A 73 6.38 12.37 -9.49
C LYS A 73 5.11 12.87 -10.16
N ILE A 74 3.94 12.62 -9.55
CA ILE A 74 2.65 13.09 -10.06
C ILE A 74 2.59 14.62 -10.05
N VAL A 75 2.99 15.25 -8.95
CA VAL A 75 3.03 16.72 -8.82
C VAL A 75 3.96 17.34 -9.85
N SER A 76 5.14 16.75 -10.11
CA SER A 76 6.04 17.21 -11.19
C SER A 76 5.33 17.20 -12.54
N ARG A 77 4.68 16.08 -12.90
CA ARG A 77 3.97 15.94 -14.18
C ARG A 77 2.81 16.92 -14.33
N ILE A 78 2.04 17.15 -13.26
CA ILE A 78 0.95 18.13 -13.25
C ILE A 78 1.49 19.54 -13.47
N ASN A 79 2.60 19.89 -12.79
CA ASN A 79 3.23 21.21 -12.94
C ASN A 79 3.78 21.41 -14.37
N GLU A 80 4.28 20.35 -15.00
CA GLU A 80 4.75 20.38 -16.39
C GLU A 80 3.61 20.51 -17.41
N ALA A 81 2.43 19.96 -17.12
CA ALA A 81 1.27 19.93 -18.03
C ALA A 81 0.66 21.32 -18.34
N LYS A 82 1.07 22.38 -17.62
CA LYS A 82 0.60 23.78 -17.70
C LYS A 82 -0.87 24.00 -17.32
N CYS A 83 -1.75 23.06 -17.63
CA CYS A 83 -3.15 23.08 -17.25
C CYS A 83 -3.55 21.73 -16.62
N PHE A 84 -4.32 21.82 -15.55
CA PHE A 84 -4.92 20.68 -14.88
C PHE A 84 -6.28 21.07 -14.30
N THR A 85 -7.09 20.07 -13.99
CA THR A 85 -8.37 20.24 -13.30
C THR A 85 -8.38 19.33 -12.09
N VAL A 86 -8.94 19.81 -10.98
CA VAL A 86 -9.19 19.02 -9.78
C VAL A 86 -10.69 18.86 -9.63
N LEU A 87 -11.15 17.62 -9.47
CA LEU A 87 -12.52 17.30 -9.10
C LEU A 87 -12.50 16.77 -7.68
N ALA A 88 -13.45 17.19 -6.87
CA ALA A 88 -13.69 16.66 -5.53
C ALA A 88 -15.11 16.11 -5.50
N ASP A 89 -15.27 14.88 -5.06
CA ASP A 89 -16.56 14.22 -4.89
C ASP A 89 -16.65 13.63 -3.49
N GLU A 90 -17.76 13.89 -2.81
CA GLU A 90 -17.99 13.49 -1.43
C GLU A 90 -19.15 12.49 -1.36
N THR A 91 -18.91 11.39 -0.68
CA THR A 91 -19.89 10.33 -0.47
C THR A 91 -19.91 9.94 1.00
N ALA A 92 -21.09 9.72 1.57
CA ALA A 92 -21.23 9.17 2.92
C ALA A 92 -21.49 7.66 2.83
N ASP A 93 -20.80 6.88 3.66
CA ASP A 93 -21.10 5.45 3.77
C ASP A 93 -22.35 5.18 4.61
N VAL A 94 -22.76 3.90 4.70
CA VAL A 94 -23.94 3.48 5.47
C VAL A 94 -23.84 3.75 6.97
N SER A 95 -22.63 3.99 7.49
CA SER A 95 -22.37 4.36 8.87
C SER A 95 -22.27 5.88 9.08
N GLY A 96 -22.46 6.68 8.03
CA GLY A 96 -22.39 8.13 8.06
C GLY A 96 -20.96 8.68 8.03
N ILE A 97 -19.97 7.84 7.71
CA ILE A 97 -18.58 8.28 7.57
C ILE A 97 -18.43 8.93 6.19
N GLU A 98 -17.99 10.19 6.18
CA GLU A 98 -17.72 10.94 4.96
C GLU A 98 -16.41 10.47 4.31
N GLN A 99 -16.48 10.23 3.01
CA GLN A 99 -15.33 9.89 2.17
C GLN A 99 -15.26 10.89 1.03
N VAL A 100 -14.10 11.53 0.88
CA VAL A 100 -13.84 12.47 -0.20
C VAL A 100 -12.88 11.85 -1.19
N SER A 101 -13.26 11.83 -2.46
CA SER A 101 -12.38 11.48 -3.56
C SER A 101 -11.90 12.74 -4.28
N LEU A 102 -10.59 12.82 -4.53
CA LEU A 102 -9.96 13.87 -5.31
C LEU A 102 -9.44 13.28 -6.62
N CYS A 103 -9.90 13.80 -7.74
CA CYS A 103 -9.44 13.44 -9.08
C CYS A 103 -8.67 14.59 -9.70
N VAL A 104 -7.39 14.40 -10.00
CA VAL A 104 -6.61 15.34 -10.80
C VAL A 104 -6.55 14.86 -12.25
N ARG A 105 -6.87 15.76 -13.17
CA ARG A 105 -6.80 15.54 -14.62
C ARG A 105 -5.79 16.49 -15.23
N TYR A 106 -4.84 15.96 -16.00
CA TYR A 106 -3.83 16.76 -16.70
C TYR A 106 -3.48 16.12 -18.05
N VAL A 107 -2.96 16.92 -18.98
CA VAL A 107 -2.51 16.43 -20.29
C VAL A 107 -1.01 16.14 -20.23
N GLU A 108 -0.62 14.91 -20.52
CA GLU A 108 0.79 14.56 -20.70
C GLU A 108 1.27 15.12 -22.04
N LEU A 109 2.11 16.16 -22.02
CA LEU A 109 2.51 16.89 -23.23
C LEU A 109 3.31 16.05 -24.23
N SER A 110 3.92 14.95 -23.78
CA SER A 110 4.73 14.07 -24.63
C SER A 110 3.86 13.12 -25.46
N THR A 111 2.80 12.57 -24.89
CA THR A 111 1.88 11.63 -25.55
C THR A 111 0.59 12.29 -26.03
N LEU A 112 0.31 13.51 -25.56
CA LEU A 112 -0.97 14.22 -25.71
C LEU A 112 -2.16 13.45 -25.15
N GLU A 113 -1.92 12.61 -24.14
CA GLU A 113 -2.96 11.83 -23.47
C GLU A 113 -3.49 12.56 -22.23
N LEU A 114 -4.78 12.42 -21.99
CA LEU A 114 -5.42 12.89 -20.77
C LEU A 114 -5.23 11.84 -19.66
N ILE A 115 -4.52 12.21 -18.60
CA ILE A 115 -4.24 11.34 -17.45
C ILE A 115 -5.15 11.70 -16.29
N PHE A 116 -5.63 10.67 -15.59
CA PHE A 116 -6.48 10.77 -14.42
C PHE A 116 -5.77 10.15 -13.22
N PHE A 117 -5.62 10.93 -12.14
CA PHE A 117 -5.13 10.44 -10.87
C PHE A 117 -6.21 10.60 -9.80
N ASN A 118 -6.63 9.50 -9.17
CA ASN A 118 -7.64 9.52 -8.11
C ASN A 118 -7.00 9.21 -6.75
N LEU A 119 -7.31 10.05 -5.77
CA LEU A 119 -6.93 9.87 -4.37
C LEU A 119 -8.20 9.80 -3.53
N PHE A 120 -8.36 8.75 -2.73
CA PHE A 120 -9.46 8.63 -1.76
C PHE A 120 -8.96 9.05 -0.37
N LEU A 121 -9.69 9.95 0.26
CA LEU A 121 -9.47 10.42 1.63
C LEU A 121 -10.66 9.99 2.49
N LEU A 122 -10.39 9.24 3.55
CA LEU A 122 -11.36 9.01 4.62
C LEU A 122 -11.33 10.22 5.55
N LEU A 123 -12.46 10.90 5.71
CA LEU A 123 -12.64 11.87 6.78
C LEU A 123 -13.15 11.07 8.00
N THR A 124 -12.37 11.11 9.08
CA THR A 124 -12.71 10.45 10.36
C THR A 124 -13.45 11.39 11.29
#